data_AF-A0A0N1AE41-F1
#
_entry.id   AF-A0A0N1AE41-F1
#
_cell.length_a   1.000
_cell.length_b   1.000
_cell.length_c   1.000
_cell.angle_alpha   90.00
_cell.angle_beta   90.00
_cell.angle_gamma   90.00
#
_symmetry.space_group_name_H-M   'P 1'
#
loop_
_entity.id
_entity.type
_entity.pdbx_description
1 polymer ?
#
loop_
_entity_poly.entity_id
_entity_poly.type
_entity_poly.pdbx_seq_one_letter_code
_entity_poly.pdbx_strand_id
1 'polypeptide(L)'
;MAALGLLAAGAWLALAQATNYSLWINGRTGGGQVGNHADFTYWGPATTAAGVNKKAVNWDGYNRISTTNGNIRDALDCYCTGPNWCYVAAHSAGNLQIGYALALYGTSSRSIKTPTPNSAGQCGNSGAGTQTGWNIKWVNVAGGAAGGSELADAGDWALSEPLVSDLKTSTARALYNHNATTAKWFYMYAGSKGTLYSFVLPGQDDEAIAYHSSGGVSGSSGASFCNPSDWLCNDLTLGTAANQGGRAKWSYHSVRFRDDSEALDHYTRGNWGGIVSKVRADMVANAK
;
A
#
# COMPACT_ATOMS: atom_id res chain seq x y z
N MET A 1 -23.55 35.21 57.93
CA MET A 1 -22.97 33.86 57.73
C MET A 1 -23.13 33.52 56.26
N ALA A 2 -22.06 33.68 55.49
CA ALA A 2 -22.05 33.39 54.06
C ALA A 2 -21.34 32.04 53.86
N ALA A 3 -22.02 31.07 53.26
CA ALA A 3 -21.41 29.83 52.79
C ALA A 3 -21.52 29.82 51.26
N LEU A 4 -20.44 30.24 50.60
CA LEU A 4 -20.24 29.99 49.17
C LEU A 4 -19.94 28.50 48.99
N GLY A 5 -20.86 27.77 48.37
CA GLY A 5 -20.60 26.42 47.88
C GLY A 5 -19.85 26.49 46.55
N LEU A 6 -18.56 26.14 46.57
CA LEU A 6 -17.78 25.90 45.34
C LEU A 6 -18.20 24.54 44.76
N LEU A 7 -18.94 24.55 43.64
CA LEU A 7 -19.12 23.38 42.79
C LEU A 7 -17.85 23.21 41.94
N ALA A 8 -16.99 22.27 42.34
CA ALA A 8 -15.87 21.84 41.52
C ALA A 8 -16.38 21.03 40.32
N ALA A 9 -16.43 21.68 39.15
CA ALA A 9 -16.62 20.97 37.88
C ALA A 9 -15.37 20.13 37.59
N GLY A 10 -15.42 18.84 37.89
CA GLY A 10 -14.38 17.89 37.52
C GLY A 10 -14.32 17.76 36.00
N ALA A 11 -13.33 18.39 35.37
CA ALA A 11 -12.99 18.14 33.98
C ALA A 11 -12.40 16.73 33.87
N TRP A 12 -13.21 15.79 33.38
CA TRP A 12 -12.72 14.47 32.97
C TRP A 12 -11.84 14.66 31.73
N LEU A 13 -10.52 14.76 31.94
CA LEU A 13 -9.53 14.64 30.88
C LEU A 13 -9.54 13.18 30.40
N ALA A 14 -10.35 12.88 29.38
CA ALA A 14 -10.24 11.64 28.64
C ALA A 14 -8.88 11.64 27.92
N LEU A 15 -7.89 10.98 28.50
CA LEU A 15 -6.62 10.70 27.84
C LEU A 15 -6.91 9.80 26.64
N ALA A 16 -6.91 10.36 25.43
CA ALA A 16 -7.01 9.59 24.21
C ALA A 16 -5.79 8.66 24.10
N GLN A 17 -6.00 7.36 24.32
CA GLN A 17 -4.92 6.38 24.22
C GLN A 17 -4.54 6.13 22.76
N ALA A 18 -3.24 5.94 22.53
CA ALA A 18 -2.70 5.58 21.22
C ALA A 18 -3.31 4.26 20.73
N THR A 19 -3.90 4.28 19.53
CA THR A 19 -4.46 3.10 18.90
C THR A 19 -3.67 2.73 17.64
N ASN A 20 -3.33 1.46 17.47
CA ASN A 20 -2.72 0.95 16.25
C ASN A 20 -3.81 0.48 15.27
N TYR A 21 -3.63 0.78 13.98
CA TYR A 21 -4.53 0.36 12.90
C TYR A 21 -3.78 -0.37 11.79
N SER A 22 -4.45 -1.33 11.16
CA SER A 22 -3.98 -2.02 9.96
C SER A 22 -4.79 -1.56 8.76
N LEU A 23 -4.19 -0.76 7.89
CA LEU A 23 -4.86 -0.21 6.71
C LEU A 23 -4.56 -1.06 5.48
N TRP A 24 -5.58 -1.40 4.70
CA TRP A 24 -5.49 -2.27 3.53
C TRP A 24 -5.93 -1.55 2.25
N ILE A 25 -4.96 -1.08 1.46
CA ILE A 25 -5.19 -0.31 0.22
C ILE A 25 -5.31 -1.25 -0.98
N ASN A 26 -6.49 -1.30 -1.60
CA ASN A 26 -6.75 -2.21 -2.72
C ASN A 26 -5.96 -1.81 -3.96
N GLY A 27 -5.91 -2.73 -4.93
CA GLY A 27 -5.30 -2.53 -6.22
C GLY A 27 -6.31 -2.24 -7.34
N ARG A 28 -5.85 -2.45 -8.57
CA ARG A 28 -6.68 -2.44 -9.79
C ARG A 28 -7.93 -3.30 -9.60
N THR A 29 -8.98 -2.97 -10.36
CA THR A 29 -10.35 -3.53 -10.36
C THR A 29 -11.23 -3.06 -9.21
N GLY A 30 -10.64 -2.63 -8.10
CA GLY A 30 -11.42 -2.27 -6.91
C GLY A 30 -12.36 -3.38 -6.49
N GLY A 31 -13.50 -3.01 -5.92
CA GLY A 31 -14.58 -3.96 -5.59
C GLY A 31 -15.14 -3.78 -4.19
N GLY A 32 -14.43 -3.08 -3.30
CA GLY A 32 -15.00 -2.55 -2.07
C GLY A 32 -15.62 -1.17 -2.29
N GLN A 33 -16.67 -0.86 -1.54
CA GLN A 33 -17.29 0.46 -1.50
C GLN A 33 -16.30 1.51 -1.00
N VAL A 34 -16.06 2.53 -1.82
CA VAL A 34 -15.22 3.69 -1.48
C VAL A 34 -15.80 4.41 -0.26
N GLY A 35 -14.93 4.76 0.69
CA GLY A 35 -15.30 5.39 1.95
C GLY A 35 -15.83 4.43 3.03
N ASN A 36 -16.26 3.21 2.67
CA ASN A 36 -16.62 2.20 3.65
C ASN A 36 -15.39 1.42 4.13
N HIS A 37 -14.81 1.86 5.25
CA HIS A 37 -13.60 1.24 5.81
C HIS A 37 -13.80 -0.13 6.49
N ALA A 38 -15.03 -0.65 6.49
CA ALA A 38 -15.34 -2.01 6.90
C ALA A 38 -15.56 -2.96 5.70
N ASP A 39 -15.58 -2.45 4.47
CA ASP A 39 -15.82 -3.26 3.28
C ASP A 39 -14.53 -3.88 2.74
N PHE A 40 -14.34 -5.17 3.06
CA PHE A 40 -13.19 -5.96 2.63
C PHE A 40 -13.46 -6.77 1.35
N THR A 41 -14.49 -6.47 0.56
CA THR A 41 -14.89 -7.28 -0.62
C THR A 41 -13.73 -7.55 -1.59
N TYR A 42 -12.85 -6.57 -1.82
CA TYR A 42 -11.64 -6.75 -2.64
C TYR A 42 -10.70 -7.85 -2.11
N TRP A 43 -10.60 -7.94 -0.79
CA TRP A 43 -9.63 -8.76 -0.07
C TRP A 43 -10.18 -10.15 0.22
N GLY A 44 -11.35 -10.20 0.86
CA GLY A 44 -12.06 -11.41 1.26
C GLY A 44 -12.84 -11.23 2.56
N PRO A 45 -13.22 -12.32 3.25
CA PRO A 45 -14.11 -12.24 4.40
C PRO A 45 -13.58 -11.27 5.46
N ALA A 46 -14.42 -10.29 5.84
CA ALA A 46 -14.06 -9.28 6.83
C ALA A 46 -13.81 -9.87 8.23
N THR A 47 -14.22 -11.11 8.49
CA THR A 47 -13.94 -11.84 9.73
C THR A 47 -12.52 -12.42 9.78
N THR A 48 -11.85 -12.60 8.63
CA THR A 48 -10.48 -13.14 8.57
C THR A 48 -9.49 -12.19 9.25
N ALA A 49 -8.62 -12.72 10.11
CA ALA A 49 -7.58 -11.92 10.77
C ALA A 49 -6.60 -11.32 9.74
N ALA A 50 -6.33 -10.03 9.86
CA ALA A 50 -5.48 -9.27 8.93
C ALA A 50 -4.80 -8.07 9.61
N GLY A 51 -4.34 -8.26 10.85
CA GLY A 51 -3.75 -7.22 11.70
C GLY A 51 -4.75 -6.54 12.65
N VAL A 52 -4.21 -5.70 13.54
CA VAL A 52 -4.95 -4.96 14.58
C VAL A 52 -5.87 -3.89 14.00
N ASN A 53 -7.08 -3.75 14.57
CA ASN A 53 -8.08 -2.73 14.22
C ASN A 53 -8.22 -2.49 12.71
N LYS A 54 -8.29 -3.56 11.92
CA LYS A 54 -8.15 -3.48 10.46
C LYS A 54 -9.20 -2.57 9.80
N LYS A 55 -8.78 -1.86 8.76
CA LYS A 55 -9.60 -0.98 7.92
C LYS A 55 -9.29 -1.22 6.44
N ALA A 56 -10.34 -1.34 5.63
CA ALA A 56 -10.22 -1.34 4.19
C ALA A 56 -10.07 0.10 3.68
N VAL A 57 -9.10 0.35 2.81
CA VAL A 57 -8.87 1.65 2.20
C VAL A 57 -9.18 1.51 0.72
N ASN A 58 -10.47 1.65 0.41
CA ASN A 58 -11.01 1.39 -0.91
C ASN A 58 -10.91 2.62 -1.82
N TRP A 59 -10.47 2.40 -3.06
CA TRP A 59 -10.61 3.30 -4.20
C TRP A 59 -11.11 2.51 -5.40
N ASP A 60 -11.53 3.21 -6.47
CA ASP A 60 -12.22 2.56 -7.59
C ASP A 60 -11.39 1.51 -8.33
N GLY A 61 -10.07 1.64 -8.37
CA GLY A 61 -9.20 0.70 -9.08
C GLY A 61 -9.19 0.88 -10.60
N TYR A 62 -9.70 2.01 -11.13
CA TYR A 62 -9.83 2.29 -12.57
C TYR A 62 -9.40 3.70 -12.98
N ASN A 63 -9.60 4.71 -12.12
CA ASN A 63 -9.23 6.08 -12.44
C ASN A 63 -7.76 6.37 -12.11
N ARG A 64 -7.29 7.55 -12.51
CA ARG A 64 -5.90 7.98 -12.28
C ARG A 64 -5.57 7.95 -10.79
N ILE A 65 -4.35 7.55 -10.48
CA ILE A 65 -3.80 7.56 -9.12
C ILE A 65 -3.95 8.95 -8.52
N SER A 66 -3.57 10.00 -9.25
CA SER A 66 -3.65 11.39 -8.79
C SER A 66 -5.07 11.84 -8.43
N THR A 67 -6.08 11.41 -9.20
CA THR A 67 -7.48 11.81 -8.98
C THR A 67 -8.15 11.08 -7.82
N THR A 68 -7.73 9.84 -7.54
CA THR A 68 -8.36 8.98 -6.53
C THR A 68 -7.59 8.94 -5.21
N ASN A 69 -6.36 9.47 -5.17
CA ASN A 69 -5.51 9.48 -3.98
C ASN A 69 -6.14 10.21 -2.79
N GLY A 70 -7.11 11.10 -3.02
CA GLY A 70 -7.95 11.69 -1.97
C GLY A 70 -8.48 10.65 -0.98
N ASN A 71 -9.01 9.53 -1.46
CA ASN A 71 -9.57 8.47 -0.63
C ASN A 71 -8.53 7.81 0.29
N ILE A 72 -7.30 7.70 -0.19
CA ILE A 72 -6.18 7.12 0.56
C ILE A 72 -5.75 8.08 1.66
N ARG A 73 -5.63 9.36 1.31
CA ARG A 73 -5.27 10.42 2.26
C ARG A 73 -6.34 10.58 3.34
N ASP A 74 -7.62 10.48 3.00
CA ASP A 74 -8.74 10.54 3.95
C ASP A 74 -8.66 9.40 4.98
N ALA A 75 -8.37 8.18 4.55
CA ALA A 75 -8.16 7.06 5.46
C ALA A 75 -6.91 7.25 6.35
N LEU A 76 -5.80 7.72 5.77
CA LEU A 76 -4.59 8.02 6.54
C LEU A 76 -4.82 9.18 7.53
N ASP A 77 -5.63 10.18 7.16
CA ASP A 77 -6.12 11.25 8.04
C ASP A 77 -6.84 10.69 9.25
N CYS A 78 -7.84 9.84 8.98
CA CYS A 78 -8.68 9.20 9.99
C CYS A 78 -7.89 8.41 11.03
N TYR A 79 -6.94 7.58 10.56
CA TYR A 79 -6.39 6.51 11.38
C TYR A 79 -4.92 6.69 11.75
N CYS A 80 -4.18 7.57 11.07
CA CYS A 80 -2.72 7.71 11.24
C CYS A 80 -2.31 9.10 11.74
N THR A 81 -3.21 9.81 12.43
CA THR A 81 -2.93 11.11 13.06
C THR A 81 -3.18 11.08 14.56
N GLY A 82 -2.71 12.12 15.26
CA GLY A 82 -2.75 12.25 16.71
C GLY A 82 -1.92 11.16 17.39
N PRO A 83 -2.47 10.48 18.41
CA PRO A 83 -1.77 9.41 19.09
C PRO A 83 -1.80 8.08 18.31
N ASN A 84 -2.54 7.99 17.19
CA ASN A 84 -2.70 6.74 16.46
C ASN A 84 -1.50 6.42 15.57
N TRP A 85 -1.27 5.14 15.32
CA TRP A 85 -0.23 4.64 14.42
C TRP A 85 -0.79 3.61 13.45
N CYS A 86 -0.21 3.57 12.25
CA CYS A 86 -0.67 2.69 11.18
C CYS A 86 0.41 1.72 10.71
N TYR A 87 -0.04 0.49 10.49
CA TYR A 87 0.59 -0.51 9.63
C TYR A 87 -0.18 -0.49 8.31
N VAL A 88 0.51 -0.31 7.18
CA VAL A 88 -0.16 -0.22 5.89
C VAL A 88 0.17 -1.46 5.07
N ALA A 89 -0.84 -2.06 4.47
CA ALA A 89 -0.72 -3.08 3.45
C ALA A 89 -1.31 -2.54 2.14
N ALA A 90 -0.64 -2.81 1.03
CA ALA A 90 -1.09 -2.46 -0.30
C ALA A 90 -0.95 -3.64 -1.26
N HIS A 91 -1.79 -3.67 -2.27
CA HIS A 91 -1.74 -4.68 -3.33
C HIS A 91 -1.72 -4.04 -4.71
N SER A 92 -0.91 -4.56 -5.63
CA SER A 92 -0.97 -4.15 -7.04
C SER A 92 -0.78 -2.64 -7.20
N ALA A 93 -1.69 -1.96 -7.92
CA ALA A 93 -1.75 -0.51 -8.09
C ALA A 93 -1.93 0.28 -6.77
N GLY A 94 -2.36 -0.37 -5.67
CA GLY A 94 -2.37 0.22 -4.34
C GLY A 94 -0.98 0.63 -3.87
N ASN A 95 0.09 0.03 -4.42
CA ASN A 95 1.46 0.45 -4.18
C ASN A 95 1.72 1.89 -4.70
N LEU A 96 1.26 2.19 -5.92
CA LEU A 96 1.35 3.55 -6.48
C LEU A 96 0.56 4.54 -5.62
N GLN A 97 -0.61 4.14 -5.12
CA GLN A 97 -1.43 5.00 -4.27
C GLN A 97 -0.71 5.44 -2.98
N ILE A 98 -0.15 4.51 -2.21
CA ILE A 98 0.56 4.85 -0.97
C ILE A 98 1.89 5.56 -1.25
N GLY A 99 2.62 5.15 -2.29
CA GLY A 99 3.85 5.82 -2.71
C GLY A 99 3.62 7.28 -3.11
N TYR A 100 2.60 7.53 -3.94
CA TYR A 100 2.18 8.87 -4.35
C TYR A 100 1.76 9.72 -3.16
N ALA A 101 0.97 9.16 -2.24
CA ALA A 101 0.53 9.86 -1.03
C ALA A 101 1.73 10.33 -0.18
N LEU A 102 2.70 9.45 0.07
CA LEU A 102 3.88 9.79 0.86
C LEU A 102 4.80 10.78 0.16
N ALA A 103 5.05 10.61 -1.14
CA ALA A 103 5.97 11.44 -1.89
C ALA A 103 5.49 12.90 -2.03
N LEU A 104 4.19 13.12 -2.19
CA LEU A 104 3.63 14.45 -2.44
C LEU A 104 3.00 15.10 -1.20
N TYR A 105 2.52 14.30 -0.25
CA TYR A 105 1.76 14.79 0.90
C TYR A 105 2.28 14.28 2.25
N GLY A 106 3.30 13.41 2.27
CA GLY A 106 3.82 12.84 3.51
C GLY A 106 4.45 13.84 4.46
N THR A 107 4.75 15.06 4.00
CA THR A 107 5.29 16.17 4.79
C THR A 107 4.32 17.36 4.91
N SER A 108 3.08 17.23 4.44
CA SER A 108 2.09 18.30 4.57
C SER A 108 1.63 18.47 6.03
N SER A 109 1.21 19.68 6.40
CA SER A 109 0.49 19.92 7.66
C SER A 109 -0.95 19.41 7.54
N ARG A 110 -1.45 18.71 8.57
CA ARG A 110 -2.72 17.98 8.55
C ARG A 110 -3.42 18.12 9.88
N SER A 111 -4.74 18.33 9.86
CA SER A 111 -5.53 18.32 11.11
C SER A 111 -5.53 16.93 11.72
N ILE A 112 -5.38 16.85 13.04
CA ILE A 112 -5.60 15.60 13.76
C ILE A 112 -7.09 15.26 13.69
N LYS A 113 -7.41 14.03 13.27
CA LYS A 113 -8.80 13.58 13.06
C LYS A 113 -9.24 12.60 14.12
N THR A 114 -10.56 12.50 14.30
CA THR A 114 -11.19 11.40 15.06
C THR A 114 -11.31 10.17 14.17
N PRO A 115 -11.06 8.93 14.63
CA PRO A 115 -11.07 7.74 13.78
C PRO A 115 -12.49 7.22 13.47
N THR A 116 -13.44 8.14 13.24
CA THR A 116 -14.85 7.86 12.96
C THR A 116 -15.23 8.49 11.60
N PRO A 117 -15.16 7.72 10.51
CA PRO A 117 -15.44 8.23 9.18
C PRO A 117 -16.94 8.48 8.99
N ASN A 118 -17.27 9.49 8.18
CA ASN A 118 -18.60 9.65 7.62
C ASN A 118 -18.82 8.65 6.45
N SER A 119 -19.98 8.71 5.80
CA SER A 119 -20.30 7.82 4.67
C SER A 119 -19.42 8.01 3.43
N ALA A 120 -18.66 9.10 3.34
CA ALA A 120 -17.67 9.35 2.30
C ALA A 120 -16.24 8.89 2.70
N GLY A 121 -16.06 8.30 3.89
CA GLY A 121 -14.74 7.88 4.40
C GLY A 121 -13.93 8.99 5.06
N GLN A 122 -14.52 10.17 5.26
CA GLN A 122 -13.82 11.33 5.80
C GLN A 122 -14.05 11.46 7.30
N CYS A 123 -12.99 11.82 8.02
CA CYS A 123 -13.07 12.02 9.46
C CYS A 123 -13.09 13.51 9.86
N GLY A 124 -13.85 13.79 10.92
CA GLY A 124 -13.92 15.11 11.54
C GLY A 124 -12.65 15.48 12.29
N ASN A 125 -12.34 16.78 12.33
CA ASN A 125 -11.25 17.30 13.15
C ASN A 125 -11.49 16.99 14.63
N SER A 126 -10.46 16.55 15.34
CA SER A 126 -10.56 16.25 16.78
C SER A 126 -10.47 17.50 17.66
N GLY A 127 -10.06 18.64 17.10
CA GLY A 127 -9.73 19.85 17.87
C GLY A 127 -8.35 19.80 18.52
N ALA A 128 -7.59 18.70 18.39
CA ALA A 128 -6.26 18.54 18.98
C ALA A 128 -5.12 19.26 18.23
N GLY A 129 -5.46 20.12 17.26
CA GLY A 129 -4.49 20.85 16.43
C GLY A 129 -4.10 20.11 15.14
N THR A 130 -2.88 20.37 14.68
CA THR A 130 -2.32 19.80 13.45
C THR A 130 -1.02 19.04 13.72
N GLN A 131 -0.66 18.16 12.79
CA GLN A 131 0.64 17.50 12.74
C GLN A 131 1.21 17.51 11.33
N THR A 132 2.51 17.26 11.21
CA THR A 132 3.15 17.02 9.92
C THR A 132 3.07 15.54 9.55
N GLY A 133 2.52 15.24 8.37
CA GLY A 133 2.48 13.89 7.82
C GLY A 133 1.65 12.89 8.61
N TRP A 134 1.98 11.61 8.45
CA TRP A 134 1.27 10.48 9.05
C TRP A 134 2.17 9.62 9.94
N ASN A 135 1.58 9.10 11.00
CA ASN A 135 2.18 8.14 11.91
C ASN A 135 2.11 6.73 11.31
N ILE A 136 3.00 6.45 10.36
CA ILE A 136 3.12 5.12 9.74
C ILE A 136 4.37 4.44 10.29
N LYS A 137 4.23 3.16 10.67
CA LYS A 137 5.33 2.31 11.12
C LYS A 137 6.07 1.70 9.94
N TRP A 138 5.33 1.08 9.02
CA TRP A 138 5.85 0.50 7.78
C TRP A 138 4.72 0.21 6.79
N VAL A 139 5.10 -0.10 5.56
CA VAL A 139 4.22 -0.48 4.45
C VAL A 139 4.62 -1.88 3.95
N ASN A 140 3.70 -2.83 3.94
CA ASN A 140 3.85 -4.10 3.24
C ASN A 140 3.16 -4.03 1.88
N VAL A 141 3.81 -4.56 0.84
CA VAL A 141 3.27 -4.51 -0.53
C VAL A 141 3.28 -5.89 -1.16
N ALA A 142 2.09 -6.39 -1.52
CA ALA A 142 1.91 -7.62 -2.28
C ALA A 142 1.84 -7.29 -3.78
N GLY A 143 2.71 -7.90 -4.60
CA GLY A 143 2.66 -7.77 -6.06
C GLY A 143 2.67 -6.30 -6.53
N GLY A 144 3.55 -5.46 -5.95
CA GLY A 144 3.42 -4.01 -6.07
C GLY A 144 3.71 -3.43 -7.45
N ALA A 145 2.81 -2.60 -8.00
CA ALA A 145 2.93 -2.01 -9.33
C ALA A 145 3.62 -0.62 -9.37
N ALA A 146 4.47 -0.28 -8.39
CA ALA A 146 5.09 1.06 -8.34
C ALA A 146 6.06 1.33 -9.50
N GLY A 147 6.65 0.29 -10.09
CA GLY A 147 7.47 0.38 -11.29
C GLY A 147 6.68 0.27 -12.59
N GLY A 148 5.36 0.16 -12.49
CA GLY A 148 4.44 -0.14 -13.59
C GLY A 148 4.42 -1.62 -13.96
N SER A 149 3.75 -1.91 -15.08
CA SER A 149 3.64 -3.24 -15.66
C SER A 149 3.78 -3.16 -17.18
N GLU A 150 4.59 -4.05 -17.74
CA GLU A 150 4.77 -4.16 -19.19
C GLU A 150 3.48 -4.59 -19.90
N LEU A 151 2.52 -5.19 -19.19
CA LEU A 151 1.17 -5.42 -19.72
C LEU A 151 0.46 -4.11 -20.06
N ALA A 152 0.69 -3.04 -19.29
CA ALA A 152 0.14 -1.73 -19.60
C ALA A 152 0.87 -1.05 -20.79
N ASP A 153 2.14 -1.40 -21.02
CA ASP A 153 2.93 -0.93 -22.16
C ASP A 153 2.50 -1.62 -23.46
N ALA A 154 2.21 -2.93 -23.42
CA ALA A 154 1.77 -3.73 -24.58
C ALA A 154 0.32 -3.46 -25.04
N GLY A 155 -0.47 -2.77 -24.22
CA GLY A 155 -1.59 -1.95 -24.70
C GLY A 155 -2.90 -2.65 -25.07
N ASP A 156 -2.98 -3.91 -25.49
CA ASP A 156 -4.21 -4.39 -26.18
C ASP A 156 -5.45 -4.70 -25.30
N TRP A 157 -5.35 -4.76 -23.97
CA TRP A 157 -6.47 -5.22 -23.12
C TRP A 157 -7.26 -4.12 -22.40
N ALA A 158 -6.81 -2.86 -22.43
CA ALA A 158 -7.44 -1.80 -21.63
C ALA A 158 -7.16 -0.35 -22.12
N LEU A 159 -7.10 -0.12 -23.43
CA LEU A 159 -6.77 1.19 -24.04
C LEU A 159 -7.65 2.39 -23.60
N SER A 160 -8.82 2.17 -23.00
CA SER A 160 -9.75 3.22 -22.57
C SER A 160 -9.74 3.51 -21.07
N GLU A 161 -9.03 2.73 -20.24
CA GLU A 161 -9.07 2.92 -18.78
C GLU A 161 -7.96 3.87 -18.31
N PRO A 162 -8.27 4.96 -17.57
CA PRO A 162 -7.28 5.95 -17.17
C PRO A 162 -6.09 5.39 -16.37
N LEU A 163 -6.34 4.43 -15.46
CA LEU A 163 -5.29 3.82 -14.65
C LEU A 163 -4.22 3.11 -15.48
N VAL A 164 -4.56 2.52 -16.63
CA VAL A 164 -3.59 1.79 -17.47
C VAL A 164 -2.47 2.70 -17.92
N SER A 165 -2.81 3.95 -18.24
CA SER A 165 -1.79 4.93 -18.61
C SER A 165 -0.91 5.34 -17.43
N ASP A 166 -1.37 5.26 -16.17
CA ASP A 166 -0.51 5.43 -14.99
C ASP A 166 0.35 4.19 -14.73
N LEU A 167 -0.12 3.00 -15.11
CA LEU A 167 0.57 1.72 -14.94
C LEU A 167 1.65 1.45 -15.99
N LYS A 168 1.68 2.20 -17.09
CA LYS A 168 2.81 2.15 -18.04
C LYS A 168 4.11 2.36 -17.29
N THR A 169 5.12 1.55 -17.57
CA THR A 169 6.33 1.52 -16.73
C THR A 169 7.06 2.86 -16.68
N SER A 170 7.09 3.57 -17.81
CA SER A 170 7.64 4.93 -17.88
C SER A 170 6.81 5.94 -17.07
N THR A 171 5.48 5.87 -17.15
CA THR A 171 4.59 6.77 -16.41
C THR A 171 4.62 6.49 -14.91
N ALA A 172 4.48 5.23 -14.49
CA ALA A 172 4.54 4.82 -13.09
C ALA A 172 5.82 5.29 -12.40
N ARG A 173 6.97 5.14 -13.07
CA ARG A 173 8.29 5.58 -12.57
C ARG A 173 8.46 7.10 -12.53
N ALA A 174 7.73 7.84 -13.37
CA ALA A 174 7.74 9.30 -13.40
C ALA A 174 6.66 9.96 -12.53
N LEU A 175 5.68 9.18 -12.05
CA LEU A 175 4.49 9.69 -11.38
C LEU A 175 4.80 10.40 -10.06
N TYR A 176 5.83 9.95 -9.35
CA TYR A 176 6.35 10.56 -8.12
C TYR A 176 7.80 10.13 -7.88
N ASN A 177 8.49 10.74 -6.91
CA ASN A 177 9.81 10.29 -6.47
C ASN A 177 9.69 9.08 -5.53
N HIS A 178 9.99 7.87 -6.00
CA HIS A 178 9.90 6.62 -5.23
C HIS A 178 10.81 6.57 -3.99
N ASN A 179 11.83 7.42 -3.92
CA ASN A 179 12.70 7.51 -2.74
C ASN A 179 12.11 8.42 -1.65
N ALA A 180 11.09 9.24 -1.97
CA ALA A 180 10.46 10.17 -1.06
C ALA A 180 9.37 9.46 -0.22
N THR A 181 9.77 8.51 0.62
CA THR A 181 8.84 7.73 1.46
C THR A 181 8.64 8.30 2.86
N THR A 182 9.16 9.50 3.15
CA THR A 182 9.25 10.09 4.50
C THR A 182 9.90 9.16 5.53
N ALA A 183 10.93 8.44 5.07
CA ALA A 183 11.67 7.43 5.82
C ALA A 183 10.83 6.22 6.28
N LYS A 184 9.68 5.97 5.63
CA LYS A 184 8.87 4.79 5.86
C LYS A 184 9.37 3.64 4.99
N TRP A 185 9.57 2.47 5.61
CA TRP A 185 9.99 1.27 4.93
C TRP A 185 8.84 0.62 4.16
N PHE A 186 9.12 0.25 2.92
CA PHE A 186 8.31 -0.57 2.02
C PHE A 186 8.90 -1.97 1.97
N TYR A 187 8.19 -2.93 2.55
CA TYR A 187 8.52 -4.34 2.51
C TYR A 187 7.77 -5.01 1.37
N MET A 188 8.54 -5.43 0.38
CA MET A 188 8.06 -5.93 -0.89
C MET A 188 7.89 -7.45 -0.85
N TYR A 189 6.75 -7.93 -1.33
CA TYR A 189 6.39 -9.34 -1.46
C TYR A 189 6.13 -9.61 -2.94
N ALA A 190 7.06 -10.32 -3.58
CA ALA A 190 7.03 -10.62 -5.00
C ALA A 190 6.57 -12.06 -5.24
N GLY A 191 5.50 -12.24 -6.03
CA GLY A 191 5.01 -13.55 -6.49
C GLY A 191 5.52 -13.85 -7.91
N SER A 192 5.56 -15.12 -8.29
CA SER A 192 6.21 -15.57 -9.53
C SER A 192 5.51 -16.75 -10.22
N LYS A 193 4.24 -17.02 -9.91
CA LYS A 193 3.48 -18.12 -10.52
C LYS A 193 3.06 -17.82 -11.97
N GLY A 194 3.92 -17.16 -12.75
CA GLY A 194 3.66 -16.71 -14.11
C GLY A 194 3.02 -17.79 -14.99
N THR A 195 2.09 -17.37 -15.85
CA THR A 195 1.41 -18.27 -16.79
C THR A 195 1.33 -17.65 -18.19
N LEU A 196 0.16 -17.13 -18.59
CA LEU A 196 -0.17 -16.76 -19.96
C LEU A 196 0.48 -15.45 -20.42
N TYR A 197 0.70 -14.52 -19.49
CA TYR A 197 1.18 -13.16 -19.76
C TYR A 197 2.71 -13.00 -19.63
N SER A 198 3.41 -14.02 -19.14
CA SER A 198 4.85 -13.99 -18.90
C SER A 198 5.69 -13.78 -20.16
N PHE A 199 5.13 -14.02 -21.36
CA PHE A 199 5.82 -13.71 -22.62
C PHE A 199 6.02 -12.21 -22.89
N VAL A 200 5.26 -11.34 -22.22
CA VAL A 200 5.33 -9.87 -22.36
C VAL A 200 6.04 -9.23 -21.16
N LEU A 201 6.17 -9.96 -20.05
CA LEU A 201 6.77 -9.48 -18.81
C LEU A 201 8.26 -9.87 -18.74
N PRO A 202 9.18 -8.95 -18.41
CA PRO A 202 10.60 -9.25 -18.33
C PRO A 202 10.93 -9.97 -17.02
N GLY A 203 11.33 -11.23 -17.14
CA GLY A 203 11.74 -12.06 -16.01
C GLY A 203 10.55 -12.76 -15.36
N GLN A 204 10.64 -13.04 -14.06
CA GLN A 204 9.56 -13.69 -13.34
C GLN A 204 8.52 -12.70 -12.85
N ASP A 205 7.27 -13.14 -12.84
CA ASP A 205 6.08 -12.33 -12.58
C ASP A 205 4.94 -13.14 -11.97
N ASP A 206 3.99 -12.44 -11.33
CA ASP A 206 2.83 -13.04 -10.69
C ASP A 206 1.58 -13.12 -11.60
N GLU A 207 1.77 -13.16 -12.92
CA GLU A 207 0.78 -13.03 -14.02
C GLU A 207 0.40 -11.58 -14.38
N ALA A 208 0.78 -10.60 -13.56
CA ALA A 208 0.46 -9.19 -13.81
C ALA A 208 1.66 -8.25 -13.63
N ILE A 209 2.50 -8.50 -12.62
CA ILE A 209 3.58 -7.59 -12.20
C ILE A 209 4.91 -8.35 -12.12
N ALA A 210 5.87 -7.94 -12.96
CA ALA A 210 7.21 -8.49 -12.94
C ALA A 210 8.01 -8.08 -11.69
N TYR A 211 9.00 -8.91 -11.34
CA TYR A 211 9.90 -8.76 -10.19
C TYR A 211 10.61 -7.40 -10.10
N HIS A 212 10.89 -6.72 -11.20
CA HIS A 212 11.49 -5.38 -11.12
C HIS A 212 10.54 -4.37 -10.43
N SER A 213 9.23 -4.51 -10.62
CA SER A 213 8.25 -3.63 -9.98
C SER A 213 7.88 -4.16 -8.61
N SER A 214 7.49 -5.44 -8.52
CA SER A 214 7.06 -6.05 -7.26
C SER A 214 8.20 -6.16 -6.24
N GLY A 215 9.46 -6.10 -6.67
CA GLY A 215 10.65 -6.07 -5.83
C GLY A 215 11.17 -4.66 -5.49
N GLY A 216 10.54 -3.59 -5.99
CA GLY A 216 10.95 -2.21 -5.71
C GLY A 216 12.29 -1.81 -6.33
N VAL A 217 12.59 -2.29 -7.53
CA VAL A 217 13.88 -2.10 -8.19
C VAL A 217 13.97 -0.73 -8.86
N SER A 218 15.03 0.00 -8.55
CA SER A 218 15.27 1.34 -9.10
C SER A 218 15.83 1.32 -10.52
N GLY A 219 15.87 2.49 -11.16
CA GLY A 219 16.35 2.68 -12.53
C GLY A 219 15.25 2.51 -13.58
N SER A 220 15.66 2.27 -14.83
CA SER A 220 14.77 2.13 -15.99
C SER A 220 13.98 0.81 -15.97
N SER A 221 12.82 0.81 -16.63
CA SER A 221 11.97 -0.37 -16.86
C SER A 221 12.59 -1.38 -17.82
N GLY A 222 11.94 -2.55 -17.98
CA GLY A 222 12.43 -3.62 -18.87
C GLY A 222 13.56 -4.47 -18.29
N ALA A 223 13.92 -4.25 -17.02
CA ALA A 223 14.95 -5.05 -16.36
C ALA A 223 14.38 -6.41 -15.94
N SER A 224 14.98 -7.48 -16.44
CA SER A 224 14.57 -8.86 -16.16
C SER A 224 15.18 -9.35 -14.85
N PHE A 225 14.33 -9.67 -13.87
CA PHE A 225 14.76 -10.28 -12.60
C PHE A 225 14.01 -11.57 -12.29
N CYS A 226 14.70 -12.51 -11.64
CA CYS A 226 14.19 -13.84 -11.35
C CYS A 226 14.64 -14.36 -9.98
N ASN A 227 14.20 -15.58 -9.68
CA ASN A 227 14.71 -16.42 -8.62
C ASN A 227 16.18 -16.81 -8.88
N PRO A 228 16.94 -17.17 -7.84
CA PRO A 228 18.35 -17.48 -7.97
C PRO A 228 18.59 -18.64 -8.93
N SER A 229 19.68 -18.54 -9.69
CA SER A 229 20.14 -19.57 -10.64
C SER A 229 19.36 -19.65 -11.96
N ASP A 230 18.49 -18.68 -12.25
CA ASP A 230 17.96 -18.53 -13.61
C ASP A 230 19.03 -17.89 -14.52
N TRP A 231 19.39 -18.58 -15.60
CA TRP A 231 20.45 -18.13 -16.51
C TRP A 231 20.04 -17.02 -17.47
N LEU A 232 18.74 -16.70 -17.56
CA LEU A 232 18.21 -15.73 -18.53
C LEU A 232 17.95 -14.34 -17.94
N CYS A 233 18.22 -14.14 -16.65
CA CYS A 233 17.88 -12.92 -15.92
C CYS A 233 18.75 -12.73 -14.68
N ASN A 234 18.67 -11.55 -14.07
CA ASN A 234 19.39 -11.26 -12.82
C ASN A 234 18.58 -11.70 -11.60
N ASP A 235 19.24 -12.18 -10.55
CA ASP A 235 18.56 -12.49 -9.29
C ASP A 235 17.95 -11.23 -8.64
N LEU A 236 16.66 -11.32 -8.26
CA LEU A 236 16.05 -10.37 -7.34
C LEU A 236 16.51 -10.67 -5.91
N THR A 237 17.55 -10.00 -5.41
CA THR A 237 18.07 -10.27 -4.06
C THR A 237 17.07 -9.89 -2.96
N LEU A 238 16.93 -10.74 -1.94
CA LEU A 238 16.17 -10.43 -0.71
C LEU A 238 16.80 -9.25 0.07
N GLY A 239 15.99 -8.63 0.92
CA GLY A 239 16.41 -7.51 1.77
C GLY A 239 16.68 -6.23 0.96
N THR A 240 17.63 -5.44 1.46
CA THR A 240 18.02 -4.13 0.89
C THR A 240 19.24 -4.21 -0.03
N ALA A 241 19.87 -5.38 -0.14
CA ALA A 241 21.03 -5.58 -0.99
C ALA A 241 20.68 -5.29 -2.45
N ALA A 242 21.69 -4.85 -3.22
CA ALA A 242 21.55 -4.74 -4.66
C ALA A 242 21.22 -6.10 -5.28
N ASN A 243 20.45 -6.08 -6.36
CA ASN A 243 20.18 -7.25 -7.19
C ASN A 243 21.47 -7.70 -7.90
N GLN A 244 21.47 -8.92 -8.44
CA GLN A 244 22.52 -9.33 -9.37
C GLN A 244 22.65 -8.31 -10.51
N GLY A 245 23.88 -8.09 -10.97
CA GLY A 245 24.20 -6.98 -11.88
C GLY A 245 24.29 -5.61 -11.21
N GLY A 246 24.21 -5.53 -9.88
CA GLY A 246 24.46 -4.32 -9.10
C GLY A 246 23.29 -3.32 -9.07
N ARG A 247 22.11 -3.70 -9.58
CA ARG A 247 20.95 -2.81 -9.61
C ARG A 247 20.38 -2.61 -8.20
N ALA A 248 20.34 -1.36 -7.74
CA ALA A 248 19.78 -1.02 -6.44
C ALA A 248 18.25 -1.08 -6.42
N LYS A 249 17.69 -1.22 -5.21
CA LYS A 249 16.27 -0.95 -4.93
C LYS A 249 16.08 0.55 -4.68
N TRP A 250 14.84 1.04 -4.78
CA TRP A 250 14.56 2.39 -4.30
C TRP A 250 14.89 2.51 -2.81
N SER A 251 15.25 3.71 -2.36
CA SER A 251 15.47 3.98 -0.95
C SER A 251 14.24 3.55 -0.13
N TYR A 252 14.50 3.02 1.07
CA TYR A 252 13.47 2.48 1.96
C TYR A 252 12.64 1.34 1.37
N HIS A 253 13.11 0.65 0.32
CA HIS A 253 12.49 -0.58 -0.17
C HIS A 253 13.35 -1.80 0.17
N SER A 254 12.69 -2.86 0.61
CA SER A 254 13.35 -4.12 0.99
C SER A 254 12.48 -5.30 0.54
N VAL A 255 13.07 -6.27 -0.16
CA VAL A 255 12.34 -7.48 -0.55
C VAL A 255 12.25 -8.39 0.67
N ARG A 256 11.07 -8.46 1.26
CA ARG A 256 10.79 -9.26 2.45
C ARG A 256 10.48 -10.71 2.08
N PHE A 257 9.89 -10.91 0.91
CA PHE A 257 9.56 -12.22 0.38
C PHE A 257 9.68 -12.21 -1.15
N ARG A 258 10.27 -13.28 -1.68
CA ARG A 258 10.35 -13.61 -3.09
C ARG A 258 9.86 -15.05 -3.22
N ASP A 259 8.98 -15.30 -4.17
CA ASP A 259 8.39 -16.62 -4.36
C ASP A 259 9.34 -17.55 -5.13
N ASP A 260 10.26 -18.18 -4.41
CA ASP A 260 11.22 -19.12 -4.99
C ASP A 260 10.56 -20.40 -5.54
N SER A 261 9.29 -20.65 -5.17
CA SER A 261 8.53 -21.84 -5.57
C SER A 261 7.58 -21.62 -6.74
N GLU A 262 7.45 -20.38 -7.24
CA GLU A 262 6.57 -20.03 -8.36
C GLU A 262 5.13 -20.51 -8.14
N ALA A 263 4.62 -20.32 -6.92
CA ALA A 263 3.35 -20.87 -6.45
C ALA A 263 2.26 -19.81 -6.21
N LEU A 264 2.65 -18.54 -6.12
CA LEU A 264 1.79 -17.40 -5.81
C LEU A 264 1.62 -16.46 -7.00
N ASP A 265 0.38 -16.36 -7.46
CA ASP A 265 -0.07 -15.39 -8.45
C ASP A 265 -0.59 -14.10 -7.81
N HIS A 266 -0.98 -13.16 -8.66
CA HIS A 266 -1.44 -11.82 -8.30
C HIS A 266 -2.83 -11.79 -7.62
N TYR A 267 -3.63 -12.85 -7.70
CA TYR A 267 -5.07 -12.72 -7.50
C TYR A 267 -5.52 -12.99 -6.07
N THR A 268 -6.20 -12.01 -5.46
CA THR A 268 -6.78 -12.11 -4.10
C THR A 268 -7.93 -13.12 -4.02
N ARG A 269 -8.66 -13.30 -5.14
CA ARG A 269 -9.85 -14.17 -5.29
C ARG A 269 -10.96 -13.89 -4.28
N GLY A 270 -11.00 -12.68 -3.70
CA GLY A 270 -11.92 -12.38 -2.60
C GLY A 270 -11.75 -13.32 -1.41
N ASN A 271 -10.56 -13.89 -1.21
CA ASN A 271 -10.29 -14.78 -0.08
C ASN A 271 -8.82 -14.71 0.39
N TRP A 272 -8.21 -13.52 0.29
CA TRP A 272 -6.84 -13.26 0.71
C TRP A 272 -5.82 -14.21 0.06
N GLY A 273 -6.09 -14.61 -1.19
CA GLY A 273 -5.30 -15.56 -1.97
C GLY A 273 -4.06 -14.95 -2.61
N GLY A 274 -3.35 -15.77 -3.39
CA GLY A 274 -2.15 -15.34 -4.12
C GLY A 274 -1.06 -14.79 -3.21
N ILE A 275 -0.28 -13.84 -3.72
CA ILE A 275 0.80 -13.18 -2.98
C ILE A 275 0.30 -12.37 -1.77
N VAL A 276 -0.96 -11.91 -1.79
CA VAL A 276 -1.60 -11.23 -0.63
C VAL A 276 -1.65 -12.12 0.61
N SER A 277 -1.74 -13.44 0.44
CA SER A 277 -1.76 -14.38 1.58
C SER A 277 -0.52 -14.24 2.49
N LYS A 278 0.65 -13.94 1.90
CA LYS A 278 1.92 -13.74 2.63
C LYS A 278 1.94 -12.42 3.38
N VAL A 279 1.49 -11.34 2.75
CA VAL A 279 1.35 -10.03 3.43
C VAL A 279 0.35 -10.12 4.58
N ARG A 280 -0.78 -10.80 4.40
CA ARG A 280 -1.76 -11.02 5.48
C ARG A 280 -1.15 -11.77 6.66
N ALA A 281 -0.42 -12.84 6.41
CA ALA A 281 0.26 -13.59 7.46
C ALA A 281 1.23 -12.72 8.26
N ASP A 282 2.02 -11.88 7.58
CA ASP A 282 2.94 -10.95 8.23
C ASP A 282 2.20 -9.86 9.03
N MET A 283 1.13 -9.28 8.48
CA MET A 283 0.28 -8.30 9.18
C MET A 283 -0.33 -8.90 10.45
N VAL A 284 -0.82 -10.14 10.41
CA VAL A 284 -1.34 -10.83 11.63
C VAL A 284 -0.25 -11.04 12.67
N ALA A 285 0.97 -11.39 12.23
CA ALA A 285 2.07 -11.64 13.14
C ALA A 285 2.61 -10.35 13.79
N ASN A 286 2.68 -9.26 13.02
CA ASN A 286 3.51 -8.10 13.36
C ASN A 286 2.74 -6.77 13.53
N ALA A 287 1.52 -6.64 13.01
CA ALA A 287 0.69 -5.44 13.20
C ALA A 287 -0.19 -5.58 14.45
N LYS A 288 0.35 -5.14 15.60
CA LYS A 288 -0.27 -5.23 16.94
C LYS A 288 -0.34 -3.87 17.61
#